data_AF-A0A2N6P2P6-F1
#
_entry.id   AF-A0A2N6P2P6-F1
#
_cell.length_a   1.000
_cell.length_b   1.000
_cell.length_c   1.000
_cell.angle_alpha   90.00
_cell.angle_beta   90.00
_cell.angle_gamma   90.00
#
_symmetry.space_group_name_H-M   'P 1'
#
loop_
_entity.id
_entity.type
_entity.pdbx_description
1 polymer ?
#
loop_
_entity_poly.entity_id
_entity_poly.type
_entity_poly.pdbx_seq_one_letter_code
_entity_poly.pdbx_strand_id
1 'polypeptide(L)' 'MPEPDKRAAAQQAVDILHEISTILNCHLDRKTLSICIALIERGVNPEALAQVIHQLRQEAQLIEQEIEQQ' A
#
# COMPACT_ATOMS: atom_id res chain seq x y z
N MET A 1 -9.07 -22.19 25.89
CA MET A 1 -8.68 -22.17 24.47
C MET A 1 -7.70 -21.03 24.30
N PRO A 2 -6.47 -21.23 23.80
CA PRO A 2 -5.61 -20.11 23.47
C PRO A 2 -6.23 -19.37 22.27
N GLU A 3 -6.43 -18.06 22.39
CA GLU A 3 -6.82 -17.23 21.25
C GLU A 3 -5.77 -17.42 20.13
N PRO A 4 -6.19 -17.55 18.86
CA PRO A 4 -5.24 -17.55 17.76
C PRO A 4 -4.34 -16.31 17.88
N ASP A 5 -3.03 -16.52 17.70
CA ASP A 5 -2.04 -15.45 17.83
C ASP A 5 -2.39 -14.33 16.84
N LYS A 6 -2.95 -13.23 17.37
CA LYS A 6 -3.45 -12.10 16.57
C LYS A 6 -2.37 -11.55 15.64
N ARG A 7 -1.10 -11.68 16.04
CA ARG A 7 0.05 -11.29 15.22
C ARG A 7 0.24 -12.20 14.02
N ALA A 8 0.09 -13.51 14.20
CA ALA A 8 0.17 -14.48 13.11
C ALA A 8 -0.98 -14.26 12.10
N ALA A 9 -2.20 -14.01 12.59
CA ALA A 9 -3.34 -13.70 11.74
C ALA A 9 -3.15 -12.40 10.93
N ALA A 10 -2.64 -11.34 11.56
CA ALA A 10 -2.35 -10.08 10.89
C ALA A 10 -1.28 -10.24 9.80
N GLN A 11 -0.22 -11.00 10.08
CA GLN A 11 0.83 -11.30 9.10
C GLN A 11 0.26 -12.04 7.88
N GLN A 12 -0.56 -13.06 8.12
CA GLN A 12 -1.22 -13.82 7.06
C GLN A 12 -2.15 -12.95 6.21
N ALA A 13 -2.89 -12.03 6.83
CA ALA A 13 -3.74 -11.09 6.11
C ALA A 13 -2.92 -10.18 5.18
N VAL A 14 -1.79 -9.65 5.65
CA VAL A 14 -0.88 -8.84 4.83
C VAL A 14 -0.29 -9.65 3.68
N ASP A 15 0.06 -10.93 3.91
CA ASP A 15 0.58 -11.82 2.87
C ASP A 15 -0.44 -12.03 1.75
N ILE A 16 -1.67 -12.37 2.11
CA ILE A 16 -2.77 -12.56 1.15
C ILE A 16 -3.04 -11.27 0.37
N LEU A 17 -3.13 -10.12 1.06
CA LEU A 17 -3.37 -8.84 0.40
C LEU A 17 -2.22 -8.44 -0.54
N HIS A 18 -0.98 -8.79 -0.21
CA HIS A 18 0.17 -8.54 -1.08
C HIS A 18 0.15 -9.41 -2.35
N GLU A 19 -0.27 -10.67 -2.24
CA GLU A 19 -0.48 -11.54 -3.40
C GLU A 19 -1.58 -10.97 -4.31
N ILE A 20 -2.71 -10.54 -3.74
CA ILE A 20 -3.80 -9.89 -4.48
C ILE A 20 -3.28 -8.63 -5.21
N SER A 21 -2.54 -7.76 -4.51
CA SER A 21 -1.93 -6.56 -5.07
C SER A 21 -0.99 -6.88 -6.24
N THR A 22 -0.22 -7.97 -6.13
CA THR A 22 0.68 -8.44 -7.19
C THR A 22 -0.12 -8.91 -8.41
N ILE A 23 -1.16 -9.72 -8.21
CA ILE A 23 -2.02 -10.24 -9.30
C ILE A 23 -2.70 -9.09 -10.05
N LEU A 24 -3.13 -8.05 -9.33
CA LEU A 24 -3.79 -6.87 -9.90
C LEU A 24 -2.80 -5.82 -10.43
N ASN A 25 -1.49 -6.07 -10.36
CA ASN A 25 -0.45 -5.11 -10.75
C ASN A 25 -0.62 -3.73 -10.11
N CYS A 26 -0.98 -3.66 -8.83
CA CYS A 26 -1.10 -2.38 -8.11
C CYS A 26 0.27 -1.73 -7.83
N HIS A 27 1.36 -2.50 -8.00
CA HIS A 27 2.73 -2.08 -7.73
C HIS A 27 2.91 -1.53 -6.30
N LEU A 28 2.27 -2.14 -5.32
CA LEU A 28 2.46 -1.81 -3.90
C LEU A 28 3.40 -2.84 -3.26
N ASP A 29 4.49 -2.37 -2.70
CA ASP A 29 5.37 -3.21 -1.88
C ASP A 29 4.72 -3.50 -0.51
N ARG A 30 5.22 -4.52 0.19
CA ARG A 30 4.68 -4.94 1.51
C ARG A 30 4.61 -3.81 2.52
N LYS A 31 5.59 -2.90 2.50
CA LYS A 31 5.65 -1.76 3.41
C LYS A 31 4.53 -0.76 3.10
N THR A 32 4.38 -0.34 1.85
CA THR A 32 3.33 0.62 1.45
C THR A 32 1.94 0.01 1.70
N LEU A 33 1.74 -1.27 1.37
CA LEU A 33 0.49 -1.96 1.63
C LEU A 33 0.13 -1.97 3.13
N SER A 34 1.11 -2.24 3.99
CA SER A 34 0.90 -2.22 5.46
C SER A 34 0.51 -0.82 5.96
N ILE A 35 1.09 0.23 5.38
CA ILE A 35 0.71 1.62 5.68
C ILE A 35 -0.72 1.89 5.23
N CYS A 36 -1.10 1.49 4.02
CA CYS A 36 -2.46 1.66 3.51
C CYS A 36 -3.49 0.96 4.41
N ILE A 37 -3.22 -0.28 4.83
CA ILE A 37 -4.07 -1.02 5.76
C ILE A 37 -4.24 -0.22 7.06
N ALA A 38 -3.16 0.24 7.68
CA ALA A 38 -3.21 1.00 8.93
C ALA A 38 -3.98 2.34 8.79
N LEU A 39 -3.91 2.99 7.63
CA LEU A 39 -4.68 4.21 7.36
C LEU A 39 -6.18 3.90 7.21
N ILE A 40 -6.52 2.84 6.47
CA ILE A 40 -7.90 2.41 6.26
C ILE A 40 -8.53 1.96 7.60
N GLU A 41 -7.78 1.23 8.43
CA GLU A 41 -8.21 0.83 9.78
C GLU A 41 -8.47 2.03 10.70
N ARG A 42 -7.85 3.19 10.44
CA ARG A 42 -8.11 4.46 11.14
C ARG A 42 -9.24 5.28 10.53
N GLY A 43 -9.95 4.75 9.54
CA GLY A 43 -11.11 5.38 8.91
C GLY A 43 -10.80 6.23 7.68
N VAL A 44 -9.58 6.15 7.12
CA VAL A 44 -9.28 6.81 5.85
C VAL A 44 -10.04 6.13 4.72
N ASN A 45 -10.69 6.92 3.86
CA ASN A 45 -11.38 6.39 2.69
C ASN A 45 -10.36 5.78 1.68
N PRO A 46 -10.56 4.53 1.23
CA PRO A 46 -9.61 3.82 0.37
C PRO A 46 -9.51 4.41 -1.04
N GLU A 47 -10.59 4.97 -1.58
CA GLU A 47 -10.61 5.58 -2.92
C GLU A 47 -9.81 6.89 -2.92
N ALA A 48 -10.01 7.73 -1.91
CA ALA A 48 -9.23 8.95 -1.71
C ALA A 48 -7.74 8.65 -1.49
N LEU A 49 -7.42 7.61 -0.71
CA LEU A 49 -6.05 7.16 -0.51
C LEU A 49 -5.40 6.70 -1.81
N ALA A 50 -6.12 5.93 -2.64
CA ALA A 50 -5.62 5.50 -3.95
C ALA A 50 -5.31 6.70 -4.86
N GLN A 51 -6.19 7.72 -4.87
CA GLN A 51 -5.97 8.94 -5.65
C GLN A 51 -4.70 9.68 -5.20
N VAL A 52 -4.47 9.81 -3.89
CA VAL A 52 -3.25 10.42 -3.35
C VAL A 52 -2.00 9.63 -3.75
N ILE A 53 -2.03 8.29 -3.67
CA ILE A 53 -0.90 7.44 -4.09
C ILE A 53 -0.59 7.65 -5.58
N HIS A 54 -1.60 7.76 -6.43
CA HIS A 54 -1.40 8.03 -7.86
C HIS A 54 -0.78 9.41 -8.10
N GLN A 55 -1.26 10.44 -7.41
CA GLN A 55 -0.71 11.80 -7.53
C GLN A 55 0.76 11.84 -7.11
N LEU A 56 1.11 11.29 -5.94
CA LEU A 56 2.49 11.27 -5.45
C LEU A 56 3.44 10.52 -6.40
N ARG A 57 2.98 9.43 -7.03
CA ARG A 57 3.78 8.68 -8.03
C ARG A 57 4.00 9.50 -9.29
N GLN A 58 2.98 10.21 -9.76
CA GLN A 58 3.10 11.09 -10.93
C GLN A 58 4.05 12.25 -10.66
N GLU A 59 3.92 12.91 -9.50
CA GLU A 59 4.81 14.00 -9.09
C GLU A 59 6.26 13.54 -8.98
N ALA A 60 6.52 12.38 -8.36
CA ALA A 60 7.86 11.81 -8.28
C ALA A 60 8.48 11.56 -9.67
N GLN A 61 7.70 11.00 -10.60
CA GLN A 61 8.15 10.76 -11.96
C GLN A 61 8.49 12.06 -12.72
N LEU A 62 7.69 13.11 -12.53
CA LEU A 62 7.96 14.42 -13.14
C LEU A 62 9.26 15.02 -12.61
N ILE A 63 9.47 14.96 -11.29
CA ILE A 63 10.70 15.45 -10.66
C ILE A 63 11.93 14.69 -11.19
N GLU A 64 11.85 13.37 -11.32
CA GLU A 64 12.94 12.55 -11.87
C GLU A 64 13.28 12.99 -13.31
N GLN A 65 12.27 13.22 -14.15
CA GLN A 65 12.46 13.69 -15.52
C GLN A 65 13.08 15.09 -15.60
N GLU A 66 12.69 16.00 -14.70
CA GLU A 66 13.26 17.35 -14.63
C GLU A 66 14.74 17.33 -14.24
N ILE A 67 15.14 16.42 -13.35
CA ILE A 67 16.53 16.24 -12.93
C ILE A 67 17.37 15.68 -14.09
N GLU A 68 16.85 14.73 -14.86
CA GLU A 68 17.57 14.13 -15.99
C GLU A 68 17.77 15.09 -17.17
N GLN A 69 16.94 16.12 -17.29
CA GLN A 69 17.02 17.14 -18.35
C GLN A 69 17.94 18.32 -18.01
N GLN A 70 18.51 18.34 -16.79
CA GLN A 70 19.46 19.37 -16.33
C GLN A 70 20.91 18.87 -16.40
#